data_AF-A0A2H3TBU0-F1
#
_entry.id   AF-A0A2H3TBU0-F1
#
_cell.length_a   1.000
_cell.length_b   1.000
_cell.length_c   1.000
_cell.angle_alpha   90.00
_cell.angle_beta   90.00
_cell.angle_gamma   90.00
#
_symmetry.space_group_name_H-M   'P 1'
#
loop_
_entity.id
_entity.type
_entity.pdbx_description
1 polymer ?
#
loop_
_entity_poly.entity_id
_entity_poly.type
_entity_poly.pdbx_seq_one_letter_code
_entity_poly.pdbx_strand_id
1 'polypeptide(L)'
;MGLPEYLEPVIQTRSWDEAELNFPVGPEFGLSVKVDNYISTIQLHFNSQDKKHFLGYDDNLHWQPYKLRWSELEAICRAVSITDRKYSHPGLPLLILARFAPICIGDDVDHIVEILVQAWKTLGEDILTDDQIRQVIERIDNRDMQLCWHYDESRSYWWVGKGLDESTATKAYTYRRSRELDCEEPFPNEQWNAFISAVQDIVDESSTTRIAHDIALAYEKNTFDKFRLRKRYDLTMTLDLTMGDFPVDRAAVNCLLKTLGAVLQSLCLGKAGTLYQEGTTVMGKHIETRRKIWIRIMDELSLGRGIFKQMLWWLRVSPSVTISHV
;
A
#
# COMPACT_ATOMS: atom_id res chain seq x y z
N MET A 1 -43.18 44.75 25.78
CA MET A 1 -42.16 45.14 24.79
C MET A 1 -40.92 44.32 25.07
N GLY A 2 -40.83 43.14 24.45
CA GLY A 2 -39.64 42.28 24.50
C GLY A 2 -38.88 42.47 23.19
N LEU A 3 -37.57 42.74 23.30
CA LEU A 3 -36.66 42.82 22.16
C LEU A 3 -36.52 41.44 21.48
N PRO A 4 -36.25 41.37 20.17
CA PRO A 4 -36.20 40.11 19.44
C PRO A 4 -35.00 39.27 19.86
N GLU A 5 -35.22 37.97 20.00
CA GLU A 5 -34.16 36.96 20.11
C GLU A 5 -33.16 37.15 18.95
N TYR A 6 -31.90 37.34 19.33
CA TYR A 6 -30.79 37.26 18.40
C TYR A 6 -30.80 35.86 17.76
N LEU A 7 -30.89 35.84 16.43
CA LEU A 7 -30.53 34.68 15.62
C LEU A 7 -29.09 34.31 15.93
N GLU A 8 -28.88 33.32 16.80
CA GLU A 8 -27.61 32.61 16.81
C GLU A 8 -27.41 31.98 15.43
N PRO A 9 -26.22 32.08 14.83
CA PRO A 9 -25.93 31.28 13.66
C PRO A 9 -25.99 29.82 14.13
N VAL A 10 -27.01 29.10 13.68
CA VAL A 10 -27.00 27.64 13.67
C VAL A 10 -25.84 27.27 12.74
N ILE A 11 -24.64 27.18 13.31
CA ILE A 11 -23.56 26.41 12.70
C ILE A 11 -24.06 24.98 12.81
N GLN A 12 -24.81 24.54 11.79
CA GLN A 12 -24.94 23.12 11.49
C GLN A 12 -23.52 22.64 11.18
N THR A 13 -22.79 22.22 12.21
CA THR A 13 -21.67 21.31 12.07
C THR A 13 -22.25 20.02 11.49
N ARG A 14 -22.37 19.95 10.16
CA ARG A 14 -22.54 18.68 9.47
C ARG A 14 -21.28 17.87 9.75
N SER A 15 -21.37 16.91 10.67
CA SER A 15 -20.36 15.87 10.87
C SER A 15 -20.33 14.97 9.64
N TRP A 16 -19.64 15.41 8.60
CA TRP A 16 -19.19 14.50 7.55
C TRP A 16 -17.90 13.87 8.06
N ASP A 17 -17.92 12.99 9.05
CA ASP A 17 -16.65 12.58 9.69
C ASP A 17 -15.95 11.39 9.00
N GLU A 18 -16.68 10.52 8.28
CA GLU A 18 -16.12 9.39 7.52
C GLU A 18 -17.05 9.00 6.36
N ALA A 19 -16.49 8.47 5.27
CA ALA A 19 -17.24 7.84 4.18
C ALA A 19 -17.05 6.32 4.20
N GLU A 20 -18.12 5.55 3.94
CA GLU A 20 -18.06 4.08 3.89
C GLU A 20 -18.54 3.56 2.53
N LEU A 21 -17.69 2.79 1.87
CA LEU A 21 -17.99 2.09 0.62
C LEU A 21 -18.28 0.63 0.93
N ASN A 22 -19.41 0.13 0.43
CA ASN A 22 -19.85 -1.24 0.64
C ASN A 22 -19.78 -2.04 -0.66
N PHE A 23 -19.15 -3.20 -0.59
CA PHE A 23 -18.97 -4.17 -1.66
C PHE A 23 -19.68 -5.48 -1.29
N PRO A 24 -20.97 -5.62 -1.60
CA PRO A 24 -21.74 -6.80 -1.23
C PRO A 24 -21.32 -8.02 -2.05
N VAL A 25 -21.32 -9.18 -1.40
CA VAL A 25 -21.10 -10.49 -2.02
C VAL A 25 -22.18 -11.40 -1.48
N GLY A 26 -23.34 -11.36 -2.13
CA GLY A 26 -24.54 -12.02 -1.65
C GLY A 26 -25.14 -11.40 -0.38
N PRO A 27 -26.13 -12.08 0.24
CA PRO A 27 -26.87 -11.55 1.39
C PRO A 27 -26.13 -11.69 2.72
N GLU A 28 -25.21 -12.66 2.85
CA GLU A 28 -24.54 -12.96 4.12
C GLU A 28 -23.16 -12.32 4.26
N PHE A 29 -22.54 -11.92 3.16
CA PHE A 29 -21.16 -11.47 3.15
C PHE A 29 -20.94 -10.18 2.37
N GLY A 30 -19.88 -9.47 2.73
CA GLY A 30 -19.38 -8.35 1.95
C GLY A 30 -18.11 -7.76 2.54
N LEU A 31 -17.51 -6.85 1.79
CA LEU A 31 -16.44 -6.00 2.28
C LEU A 31 -16.96 -4.58 2.46
N SER A 32 -16.45 -3.88 3.47
CA SER A 32 -16.65 -2.45 3.62
C SER A 32 -15.32 -1.74 3.78
N VAL A 33 -15.23 -0.55 3.18
CA VAL A 33 -14.05 0.29 3.25
C VAL A 33 -14.44 1.63 3.82
N LYS A 34 -13.89 1.96 4.99
CA LYS A 34 -14.04 3.28 5.60
C LYS A 34 -12.88 4.17 5.18
N VAL A 35 -13.18 5.41 4.81
CA VAL A 35 -12.23 6.41 4.35
C VAL A 35 -12.49 7.68 5.14
N ASP A 36 -11.44 8.24 5.75
CA ASP A 36 -11.53 9.56 6.36
C ASP A 36 -11.63 10.66 5.28
N ASN A 37 -12.04 11.88 5.66
CA ASN A 37 -12.20 12.98 4.70
C ASN A 37 -10.92 13.40 3.97
N TYR A 38 -9.75 13.07 4.54
CA TYR A 38 -8.46 13.43 3.98
C TYR A 38 -7.89 12.31 3.12
N ILE A 39 -8.58 11.16 3.03
CA ILE A 39 -8.10 9.91 2.44
C ILE A 39 -6.72 9.55 3.04
N SER A 40 -6.48 9.97 4.29
CA SER A 40 -5.22 9.70 4.98
C SER A 40 -5.20 8.29 5.51
N THR A 41 -6.34 7.79 5.98
CA THR A 41 -6.53 6.45 6.52
C THR A 41 -7.67 5.76 5.79
N ILE A 42 -7.39 4.56 5.29
CA ILE A 42 -8.41 3.67 4.73
C ILE A 42 -8.45 2.40 5.57
N GLN A 43 -9.63 2.01 6.03
CA GLN A 43 -9.84 0.80 6.81
C GLN A 43 -10.63 -0.23 6.01
N LEU A 44 -10.14 -1.46 5.96
CA LEU A 44 -10.84 -2.59 5.40
C LEU A 44 -11.55 -3.37 6.50
N HIS A 45 -12.80 -3.70 6.25
CA HIS A 45 -13.63 -4.52 7.12
C HIS A 45 -14.30 -5.63 6.33
N PHE A 46 -14.43 -6.80 6.96
CA PHE A 46 -15.18 -7.93 6.45
C PHE A 46 -16.51 -8.04 7.20
N ASN A 47 -17.60 -8.04 6.46
CA ASN A 47 -18.95 -8.15 6.97
C ASN A 47 -19.39 -9.61 6.80
N SER A 48 -19.70 -10.27 7.91
CA SER A 48 -20.21 -11.65 7.96
C SER A 48 -21.47 -11.68 8.82
N GLN A 49 -22.62 -11.92 8.20
CA GLN A 49 -23.94 -11.91 8.85
C GLN A 49 -24.14 -10.58 9.61
N ASP A 50 -24.12 -10.63 10.94
CA ASP A 50 -24.31 -9.47 11.82
C ASP A 50 -23.01 -8.94 12.46
N LYS A 51 -21.85 -9.51 12.11
CA LYS A 51 -20.55 -9.08 12.64
C LYS A 51 -19.70 -8.41 11.57
N LYS A 52 -19.14 -7.25 11.94
CA LYS A 52 -18.13 -6.53 11.17
C LYS A 52 -16.76 -6.79 11.79
N HIS A 53 -15.88 -7.41 11.03
CA HIS A 53 -14.51 -7.75 11.42
C HIS A 53 -13.54 -6.73 10.85
N PHE A 54 -12.73 -6.12 11.71
CA PHE A 54 -11.66 -5.26 11.24
C PHE A 54 -10.56 -6.09 10.59
N LEU A 55 -10.27 -5.83 9.31
CA LEU A 55 -9.21 -6.54 8.60
C LEU A 55 -7.89 -5.79 8.58
N GLY A 56 -7.93 -4.46 8.51
CA GLY A 56 -6.71 -3.67 8.51
C GLY A 56 -6.92 -2.23 8.11
N TYR A 57 -5.84 -1.46 8.14
CA TYR A 57 -5.81 -0.09 7.65
C TYR A 57 -4.56 0.19 6.81
N ASP A 58 -4.68 1.19 5.94
CA ASP A 58 -3.58 1.77 5.18
C ASP A 58 -3.57 3.29 5.40
N ASP A 59 -2.59 3.76 6.17
CA ASP A 59 -2.31 5.18 6.45
C ASP A 59 -1.14 5.72 5.58
N ASN A 60 -0.69 4.96 4.58
CA ASN A 60 0.52 5.16 3.78
C ASN A 60 1.87 5.02 4.53
N LEU A 61 1.88 4.74 5.83
CA LEU A 61 3.09 4.65 6.66
C LEU A 61 3.26 3.28 7.32
N HIS A 62 2.18 2.72 7.85
CA HIS A 62 2.09 1.43 8.52
C HIS A 62 0.98 0.61 7.88
N TRP A 63 1.35 -0.51 7.29
CA TRP A 63 0.38 -1.51 6.86
C TRP A 63 0.10 -2.46 8.01
N GLN A 64 -1.12 -2.48 8.50
CA GLN A 64 -1.58 -3.37 9.57
C GLN A 64 -2.90 -4.05 9.17
N PRO A 65 -3.16 -5.29 9.62
CA PRO A 65 -2.30 -6.44 9.39
C PRO A 65 -2.80 -7.26 8.18
N TYR A 66 -4.08 -7.60 8.11
CA TYR A 66 -4.51 -8.72 7.28
C TYR A 66 -4.54 -8.39 5.79
N LYS A 67 -3.75 -9.15 5.03
CA LYS A 67 -3.60 -9.01 3.58
C LYS A 67 -4.56 -9.94 2.83
N LEU A 68 -4.86 -9.56 1.60
CA LEU A 68 -5.62 -10.36 0.63
C LEU A 68 -4.67 -10.99 -0.39
N ARG A 69 -4.95 -12.22 -0.81
CA ARG A 69 -4.30 -12.79 -2.00
C ARG A 69 -4.87 -12.12 -3.26
N TRP A 70 -4.07 -12.03 -4.32
CA TRP A 70 -4.54 -11.49 -5.59
C TRP A 70 -5.68 -12.29 -6.21
N SER A 71 -5.60 -13.62 -6.15
CA SER A 71 -6.68 -14.51 -6.61
C SER A 71 -7.97 -14.31 -5.84
N GLU A 72 -7.90 -14.12 -4.51
CA GLU A 72 -9.07 -13.80 -3.68
C GLU A 72 -9.63 -12.43 -4.05
N LEU A 73 -8.78 -11.40 -4.13
CA LEU A 73 -9.18 -10.04 -4.45
C LEU A 73 -9.89 -9.95 -5.80
N GLU A 74 -9.33 -10.58 -6.84
CA GLU A 74 -9.92 -10.57 -8.17
C GLU A 74 -11.29 -11.27 -8.17
N ALA A 75 -11.38 -12.45 -7.56
CA ALA A 75 -12.63 -13.18 -7.45
C ALA A 75 -13.70 -12.37 -6.70
N ILE A 76 -13.32 -11.71 -5.59
CA ILE A 76 -14.21 -10.84 -4.83
C ILE A 76 -14.72 -9.70 -5.73
N CYS A 77 -13.85 -9.01 -6.46
CA CYS A 77 -14.26 -7.91 -7.33
C CYS A 77 -15.20 -8.38 -8.45
N ARG A 78 -14.97 -9.57 -9.01
CA ARG A 78 -15.88 -10.20 -9.99
C ARG A 78 -17.25 -10.45 -9.37
N ALA A 79 -17.31 -11.11 -8.22
CA ALA A 79 -18.56 -11.39 -7.51
C ALA A 79 -19.33 -10.12 -7.14
N VAL A 80 -18.61 -9.06 -6.70
CA VAL A 80 -19.21 -7.74 -6.43
C VAL A 80 -19.86 -7.15 -7.69
N SER A 81 -19.19 -7.22 -8.84
CA SER A 81 -19.75 -6.70 -10.11
C SER A 81 -20.97 -7.48 -10.61
N ILE A 82 -21.06 -8.78 -10.27
CA ILE A 82 -22.21 -9.63 -10.56
C ILE A 82 -23.37 -9.30 -9.62
N THR A 83 -23.07 -9.12 -8.33
CA THR A 83 -24.05 -8.87 -7.26
C THR A 83 -24.64 -7.46 -7.36
N ASP A 84 -23.81 -6.45 -7.63
CA ASP A 84 -24.19 -5.05 -7.69
C ASP A 84 -23.66 -4.40 -8.97
N ARG A 85 -24.55 -4.21 -9.94
CA ARG A 85 -24.24 -3.67 -11.27
C ARG A 85 -23.70 -2.24 -11.27
N LYS A 86 -23.76 -1.52 -10.12
CA LYS A 86 -23.12 -0.20 -10.01
C LYS A 86 -21.60 -0.30 -10.05
N TYR A 87 -21.05 -1.47 -9.75
CA TYR A 87 -19.62 -1.73 -9.79
C TYR A 87 -19.25 -2.52 -11.04
N SER A 88 -18.22 -2.06 -11.76
CA SER A 88 -17.61 -2.81 -12.85
C SER A 88 -16.43 -3.64 -12.36
N HIS A 89 -16.12 -4.70 -13.09
CA HIS A 89 -14.86 -5.42 -12.98
C HIS A 89 -14.20 -5.54 -14.36
N PRO A 90 -12.94 -5.10 -14.52
CA PRO A 90 -12.15 -4.31 -13.57
C PRO A 90 -12.78 -2.93 -13.28
N GLY A 91 -12.46 -2.32 -12.14
CA GLY A 91 -13.07 -1.05 -11.74
C GLY A 91 -12.72 -0.59 -10.33
N LEU A 92 -13.54 0.33 -9.79
CA LEU A 92 -13.32 0.98 -8.49
C LEU A 92 -13.08 -0.01 -7.32
N PRO A 93 -13.82 -1.12 -7.16
CA PRO A 93 -13.55 -2.06 -6.07
C PRO A 93 -12.11 -2.60 -6.10
N LEU A 94 -11.61 -2.93 -7.29
CA LEU A 94 -10.25 -3.45 -7.45
C LEU A 94 -9.20 -2.42 -7.04
N LEU A 95 -9.35 -1.16 -7.47
CA LEU A 95 -8.41 -0.09 -7.15
C LEU A 95 -8.33 0.21 -5.65
N ILE A 96 -9.47 0.20 -4.97
CA ILE A 96 -9.53 0.46 -3.53
C ILE A 96 -8.96 -0.71 -2.74
N LEU A 97 -9.37 -1.93 -3.08
CA LEU A 97 -9.01 -3.13 -2.33
C LEU A 97 -7.58 -3.62 -2.64
N ALA A 98 -7.00 -3.29 -3.79
CA ALA A 98 -5.61 -3.62 -4.16
C ALA A 98 -4.57 -3.11 -3.14
N ARG A 99 -4.89 -2.04 -2.40
CA ARG A 99 -4.04 -1.54 -1.29
C ARG A 99 -3.83 -2.58 -0.18
N PHE A 100 -4.76 -3.53 -0.06
CA PHE A 100 -4.72 -4.61 0.91
C PHE A 100 -4.18 -5.93 0.33
N ALA A 101 -3.83 -5.97 -0.96
CA ALA A 101 -3.27 -7.13 -1.65
C ALA A 101 -1.84 -6.87 -2.13
N PRO A 102 -0.80 -7.27 -1.37
CA PRO A 102 0.58 -7.12 -1.83
C PRO A 102 0.84 -8.06 -3.01
N ILE A 103 1.59 -7.59 -4.01
CA ILE A 103 2.19 -8.45 -5.02
C ILE A 103 3.38 -9.16 -4.37
N CYS A 104 3.25 -10.47 -4.26
CA CYS A 104 4.22 -11.38 -3.65
C CYS A 104 4.97 -12.17 -4.74
N ILE A 105 6.03 -12.87 -4.33
CA ILE A 105 6.68 -13.85 -5.20
C ILE A 105 5.69 -15.01 -5.43
N GLY A 106 5.57 -15.42 -6.69
CA GLY A 106 4.64 -16.46 -7.13
C GLY A 106 3.34 -15.93 -7.73
N ASP A 107 3.03 -14.64 -7.55
CA ASP A 107 1.88 -14.02 -8.21
C ASP A 107 2.14 -13.79 -9.71
N ASP A 108 1.07 -13.84 -10.51
CA ASP A 108 1.09 -13.46 -11.93
C ASP A 108 1.12 -11.93 -12.06
N VAL A 109 2.32 -11.38 -12.03
CA VAL A 109 2.54 -9.93 -12.02
C VAL A 109 2.06 -9.26 -13.31
N ASP A 110 2.19 -9.94 -14.44
CA ASP A 110 1.79 -9.38 -15.73
C ASP A 110 0.27 -9.21 -15.78
N HIS A 111 -0.48 -10.23 -15.35
CA HIS A 111 -1.94 -10.15 -15.21
C HIS A 111 -2.38 -9.09 -14.20
N ILE A 112 -1.74 -9.03 -13.03
CA ILE A 112 -2.06 -8.04 -11.98
C ILE A 112 -1.86 -6.60 -12.49
N VAL A 113 -0.75 -6.34 -13.16
CA VAL A 113 -0.49 -5.01 -13.75
C VAL A 113 -1.53 -4.69 -14.81
N GLU A 114 -1.85 -5.65 -15.68
CA GLU A 114 -2.85 -5.49 -16.74
C GLU A 114 -4.22 -5.09 -16.17
N ILE A 115 -4.72 -5.84 -15.19
CA ILE A 115 -6.06 -5.63 -14.65
C ILE A 115 -6.16 -4.33 -13.85
N LEU A 116 -5.08 -3.90 -13.18
CA LEU A 116 -5.01 -2.60 -12.50
C LEU A 116 -4.97 -1.43 -13.48
N VAL A 117 -4.21 -1.54 -14.56
CA VAL A 117 -4.17 -0.52 -15.62
C VAL A 117 -5.55 -0.38 -16.27
N GLN A 118 -6.22 -1.50 -16.58
CA GLN A 118 -7.59 -1.48 -17.07
C GLN A 118 -8.54 -0.80 -16.06
N ALA A 119 -8.45 -1.15 -14.78
CA ALA A 119 -9.27 -0.54 -13.73
C ALA A 119 -9.06 0.97 -13.63
N TRP A 120 -7.82 1.46 -13.69
CA TRP A 120 -7.54 2.91 -13.70
C TRP A 120 -8.15 3.61 -14.92
N LYS A 121 -8.05 2.99 -16.11
CA LYS A 121 -8.65 3.53 -17.33
C LYS A 121 -10.18 3.62 -17.24
N THR A 122 -10.85 2.76 -16.46
CA THR A 122 -12.31 2.87 -16.25
C THR A 122 -12.75 4.15 -15.53
N LEU A 123 -11.85 4.78 -14.76
CA LEU A 123 -12.16 6.02 -14.05
C LEU A 123 -12.07 7.25 -14.98
N GLY A 124 -11.30 7.16 -16.08
CA GLY A 124 -11.09 8.22 -17.07
C GLY A 124 -9.62 8.38 -17.46
N GLU A 125 -9.36 8.72 -18.73
CA GLU A 125 -7.99 8.80 -19.29
C GLU A 125 -7.13 9.92 -18.70
N ASP A 126 -7.75 10.97 -18.14
CA ASP A 126 -7.06 12.18 -17.66
C ASP A 126 -6.87 12.26 -16.14
N ILE A 127 -7.23 11.22 -15.38
CA ILE A 127 -7.13 11.27 -13.91
C ILE A 127 -5.67 11.12 -13.45
N LEU A 128 -4.93 10.19 -14.03
CA LEU A 128 -3.52 9.95 -13.73
C LEU A 128 -2.77 9.70 -15.02
N THR A 129 -1.55 10.25 -15.10
CA THR A 129 -0.57 9.86 -16.11
C THR A 129 -0.15 8.40 -15.94
N ASP A 130 0.34 7.78 -17.00
CA ASP A 130 0.82 6.39 -16.93
C ASP A 130 1.93 6.20 -15.88
N ASP A 131 2.82 7.19 -15.73
CA ASP A 131 3.85 7.18 -14.69
C ASP A 131 3.28 7.21 -13.28
N GLN A 132 2.17 7.93 -13.06
CA GLN A 132 1.48 7.94 -11.78
C GLN A 132 0.77 6.62 -11.52
N ILE A 133 0.11 6.03 -12.54
CA ILE A 133 -0.51 4.70 -12.43
C ILE A 133 0.57 3.66 -12.06
N ARG A 134 1.69 3.64 -12.80
CA ARG A 134 2.83 2.75 -12.51
C ARG A 134 3.34 2.95 -11.09
N GLN A 135 3.51 4.20 -10.64
CA GLN A 135 3.93 4.49 -9.25
C GLN A 135 2.94 4.00 -8.19
N VAL A 136 1.63 3.99 -8.47
CA VAL A 136 0.63 3.44 -7.54
C VAL A 136 0.75 1.92 -7.47
N ILE A 137 0.90 1.24 -8.60
CA ILE A 137 1.07 -0.22 -8.65
C ILE A 137 2.39 -0.64 -7.98
N GLU A 138 3.47 0.11 -8.18
CA GLU A 138 4.76 -0.12 -7.50
C GLU A 138 4.68 -0.01 -5.97
N ARG A 139 3.67 0.67 -5.41
CA ARG A 139 3.51 0.74 -3.95
C ARG A 139 3.04 -0.57 -3.35
N ILE A 140 2.35 -1.41 -4.10
CA ILE A 140 1.85 -2.70 -3.61
C ILE A 140 2.74 -3.87 -4.04
N ASP A 141 3.78 -3.62 -4.85
CA ASP A 141 4.84 -4.58 -5.15
C ASP A 141 5.78 -4.77 -3.96
N ASN A 142 5.79 -5.99 -3.41
CA ASN A 142 6.59 -6.36 -2.24
C ASN A 142 7.47 -7.59 -2.50
N ARG A 143 7.72 -7.91 -3.79
CA ARG A 143 8.60 -9.03 -4.16
C ARG A 143 10.05 -8.79 -3.72
N ASP A 144 10.49 -7.53 -3.68
CA ASP A 144 11.81 -7.12 -3.16
C ASP A 144 11.97 -7.45 -1.66
N MET A 145 10.87 -7.42 -0.91
CA MET A 145 10.81 -7.84 0.49
C MET A 145 10.75 -9.36 0.67
N GLN A 146 10.81 -10.14 -0.42
CA GLN A 146 10.69 -11.60 -0.45
C GLN A 146 9.38 -12.15 0.13
N LEU A 147 8.30 -11.37 0.04
CA LEU A 147 6.99 -11.82 0.51
C LEU A 147 6.46 -12.94 -0.38
N CYS A 148 5.97 -14.02 0.22
CA CYS A 148 5.42 -15.20 -0.44
C CYS A 148 4.16 -15.66 0.31
N TRP A 149 3.15 -16.14 -0.42
CA TRP A 149 1.98 -16.77 0.19
C TRP A 149 2.26 -18.25 0.47
N HIS A 150 1.87 -18.71 1.64
CA HIS A 150 1.98 -20.08 2.13
C HIS A 150 0.61 -20.56 2.61
N TYR A 151 0.35 -21.86 2.44
CA TYR A 151 -0.87 -22.49 2.91
C TYR A 151 -0.54 -23.40 4.08
N ASP A 152 -1.16 -23.16 5.23
CA ASP A 152 -1.07 -24.05 6.39
C ASP A 152 -2.18 -25.11 6.26
N GLU A 153 -1.82 -26.32 5.83
CA GLU A 153 -2.76 -27.43 5.68
C GLU A 153 -3.42 -27.84 7.00
N SER A 154 -2.71 -27.72 8.13
CA SER A 154 -3.22 -28.14 9.43
C SER A 154 -4.32 -27.23 9.98
N ARG A 155 -4.28 -25.96 9.58
CA ARG A 155 -5.23 -24.93 10.01
C ARG A 155 -6.14 -24.45 8.89
N SER A 156 -5.96 -24.96 7.68
CA SER A 156 -6.75 -24.65 6.48
C SER A 156 -6.82 -23.16 6.15
N TYR A 157 -5.72 -22.42 6.27
CA TYR A 157 -5.69 -21.00 5.88
C TYR A 157 -4.37 -20.58 5.23
N TRP A 158 -4.47 -19.49 4.45
CA TRP A 158 -3.33 -18.85 3.81
C TRP A 158 -2.70 -17.79 4.72
N TRP A 159 -1.38 -17.74 4.74
CA TRP A 159 -0.61 -16.70 5.40
C TRP A 159 0.51 -16.26 4.46
N VAL A 160 1.02 -15.04 4.62
CA VAL A 160 2.17 -14.56 3.83
C VAL A 160 3.39 -14.49 4.75
N GLY A 161 4.56 -14.83 4.23
CA GLY A 161 5.82 -14.91 4.96
C GLY A 161 6.96 -14.35 4.13
N LYS A 162 8.14 -14.18 4.74
CA LYS A 162 9.37 -13.84 4.02
C LYS A 162 10.16 -15.11 3.73
N GLY A 163 10.39 -15.40 2.45
CA GLY A 163 11.09 -16.59 1.97
C GLY A 163 10.15 -17.56 1.26
N LEU A 164 10.70 -18.34 0.31
CA LEU A 164 9.93 -19.25 -0.53
C LEU A 164 9.48 -20.53 0.19
N ASP A 165 10.28 -20.98 1.16
CA ASP A 165 10.05 -22.22 1.88
C ASP A 165 9.31 -21.94 3.20
N GLU A 166 8.16 -22.58 3.37
CA GLU A 166 7.29 -22.43 4.54
C GLU A 166 8.03 -22.72 5.87
N SER A 167 8.92 -23.72 5.86
CA SER A 167 9.59 -24.20 7.08
C SER A 167 10.64 -23.22 7.61
N THR A 168 11.20 -22.40 6.71
CA THR A 168 12.24 -21.41 7.00
C THR A 168 11.75 -19.97 6.88
N ALA A 169 10.53 -19.77 6.39
CA ALA A 169 9.95 -18.46 6.19
C ALA A 169 9.84 -17.71 7.51
N THR A 170 10.44 -16.52 7.54
CA THR A 170 10.34 -15.65 8.71
C THR A 170 8.98 -14.94 8.69
N LYS A 171 8.41 -14.75 9.87
CA LYS A 171 7.20 -13.97 10.03
C LYS A 171 7.51 -12.53 9.60
N ALA A 172 6.81 -11.99 8.62
CA ALA A 172 6.66 -10.53 8.61
C ALA A 172 5.50 -10.15 9.54
N TYR A 173 5.57 -8.94 10.06
CA TYR A 173 4.90 -8.49 11.28
C TYR A 173 3.35 -8.38 11.20
N THR A 174 2.68 -9.01 10.22
CA THR A 174 1.35 -8.54 9.79
C THR A 174 0.35 -9.61 9.33
N TYR A 175 0.52 -10.91 9.53
CA TYR A 175 -0.22 -11.86 8.67
C TYR A 175 -1.32 -12.66 9.36
N ARG A 176 -2.29 -13.19 8.58
CA ARG A 176 -3.48 -14.00 8.98
C ARG A 176 -3.18 -15.14 9.98
N ARG A 177 -1.90 -15.40 10.22
CA ARG A 177 -1.36 -16.09 11.38
C ARG A 177 -1.59 -15.27 12.65
N SER A 178 -2.74 -15.48 13.27
CA SER A 178 -3.09 -14.95 14.60
C SER A 178 -1.86 -14.92 15.52
N ARG A 179 -1.44 -13.73 15.96
CA ARG A 179 -0.76 -13.62 17.24
C ARG A 179 -1.88 -13.69 18.27
N GLU A 180 -2.01 -14.83 18.93
CA GLU A 180 -2.93 -15.02 20.07
C GLU A 180 -2.70 -13.98 21.21
N LEU A 181 -1.66 -13.12 21.11
CA LEU A 181 -1.23 -12.20 22.17
C LEU A 181 -1.15 -10.71 21.77
N ASP A 182 -1.20 -10.31 20.48
CA ASP A 182 -0.94 -8.90 20.08
C ASP A 182 -2.02 -8.25 19.19
N CYS A 183 -3.09 -8.98 18.83
CA CYS A 183 -4.24 -8.41 18.10
C CYS A 183 -5.49 -8.60 18.94
N GLU A 184 -6.24 -7.52 19.20
CA GLU A 184 -7.48 -7.57 19.99
C GLU A 184 -8.53 -8.50 19.36
N GLU A 185 -8.52 -8.66 18.03
CA GLU A 185 -9.34 -9.63 17.30
C GLU A 185 -8.49 -10.43 16.29
N PRO A 186 -8.53 -11.78 16.32
CA PRO A 186 -7.86 -12.61 15.32
C PRO A 186 -8.58 -12.56 13.96
N PHE A 187 -7.86 -12.88 12.89
CA PHE A 187 -8.47 -13.00 11.55
C PHE A 187 -9.55 -14.10 11.54
N PRO A 188 -10.76 -13.81 11.01
CA PRO A 188 -11.88 -14.76 11.02
C PRO A 188 -11.73 -15.81 9.92
N ASN A 189 -10.74 -16.71 10.05
CA ASN A 189 -10.37 -17.67 9.00
C ASN A 189 -11.54 -18.55 8.54
N GLU A 190 -12.37 -19.05 9.44
CA GLU A 190 -13.51 -19.90 9.10
C GLU A 190 -14.56 -19.15 8.28
N GLN A 191 -14.99 -17.97 8.76
CA GLN A 191 -15.95 -17.12 8.06
C GLN A 191 -15.37 -16.60 6.74
N TRP A 192 -14.07 -16.30 6.70
CA TRP A 192 -13.38 -15.89 5.49
C TRP A 192 -13.35 -17.01 4.44
N ASN A 193 -13.07 -18.25 4.84
CA ASN A 193 -13.10 -19.39 3.94
C ASN A 193 -14.52 -19.63 3.38
N ALA A 194 -15.55 -19.54 4.22
CA ALA A 194 -16.94 -19.62 3.76
C ALA A 194 -17.30 -18.49 2.78
N PHE A 195 -16.84 -17.27 3.06
CA PHE A 195 -16.96 -16.12 2.15
C PHE A 195 -16.29 -16.37 0.80
N ILE A 196 -15.04 -16.86 0.78
CA ILE A 196 -14.34 -17.15 -0.48
C ILE A 196 -15.03 -18.27 -1.27
N SER A 197 -15.58 -19.28 -0.60
CA SER A 197 -16.42 -20.29 -1.27
C SER A 197 -17.65 -19.65 -1.93
N ALA A 198 -18.39 -18.80 -1.20
CA ALA A 198 -19.55 -18.10 -1.74
C ALA A 198 -19.21 -17.16 -2.91
N VAL A 199 -18.04 -16.49 -2.85
CA VAL A 199 -17.50 -15.71 -3.97
C VAL A 199 -17.33 -16.59 -5.21
N GLN A 200 -16.74 -17.77 -5.04
CA GLN A 200 -16.46 -18.68 -6.14
C GLN A 200 -17.75 -19.22 -6.76
N ASP A 201 -18.73 -19.59 -5.94
CA ASP A 201 -20.05 -20.05 -6.40
C ASP A 201 -20.73 -18.99 -7.31
N ILE A 202 -20.73 -17.71 -6.90
CA ILE A 202 -21.29 -16.60 -7.69
C ILE A 202 -20.57 -16.47 -9.05
N VAL A 203 -19.24 -16.57 -9.05
CA VAL A 203 -18.43 -16.43 -10.26
C VAL A 203 -18.66 -17.61 -11.21
N ASP A 204 -18.75 -18.83 -10.69
CA ASP A 204 -18.92 -20.05 -11.48
C ASP A 204 -20.34 -20.15 -12.08
N GLU A 205 -21.37 -19.80 -11.32
CA GLU A 205 -22.76 -19.71 -11.79
C GLU A 205 -22.91 -18.70 -12.94
N SER A 206 -22.25 -17.54 -12.80
CA SER A 206 -22.25 -16.50 -13.84
C SER A 206 -21.49 -16.94 -15.10
N SER A 207 -20.37 -17.63 -14.93
CA SER A 207 -19.54 -18.13 -16.04
C SER A 207 -20.25 -19.22 -16.85
N THR A 208 -21.01 -20.09 -16.18
CA THR A 208 -21.86 -21.10 -16.83
C THR A 208 -22.96 -20.45 -17.68
N THR A 209 -23.40 -19.24 -17.31
CA THR A 209 -24.39 -18.44 -18.04
C THR A 209 -23.76 -17.63 -19.21
N ARG A 210 -22.43 -17.46 -19.23
CA ARG A 210 -21.68 -16.57 -20.15
C ARG A 210 -20.85 -17.27 -21.24
N ILE A 211 -21.10 -18.54 -21.56
CA ILE A 211 -20.47 -19.25 -22.71
C ILE A 211 -20.82 -18.60 -24.09
N ALA A 212 -21.49 -17.44 -24.12
CA ALA A 212 -21.88 -16.75 -25.34
C ALA A 212 -21.38 -15.29 -25.46
N HIS A 213 -20.24 -14.89 -24.89
CA HIS A 213 -19.46 -13.76 -25.41
C HIS A 213 -18.14 -13.60 -24.66
N ASP A 214 -17.03 -14.07 -25.25
CA ASP A 214 -15.70 -13.60 -24.87
C ASP A 214 -14.91 -13.26 -26.13
N ILE A 215 -14.81 -11.96 -26.38
CA ILE A 215 -13.74 -11.38 -27.20
C ILE A 215 -12.65 -11.05 -26.19
N ALA A 216 -11.64 -11.92 -26.11
CA ALA A 216 -10.36 -11.58 -25.52
C ALA A 216 -9.78 -10.42 -26.33
N LEU A 217 -9.80 -9.21 -25.76
CA LEU A 217 -9.08 -8.07 -26.32
C LEU A 217 -7.60 -8.38 -26.26
N ALA A 218 -7.01 -8.65 -27.42
CA ALA A 218 -5.58 -8.88 -27.57
C ALA A 218 -4.81 -7.67 -27.02
N TYR A 219 -4.12 -7.90 -25.91
CA TYR A 219 -3.32 -6.88 -25.24
C TYR A 219 -2.11 -6.52 -26.10
N GLU A 220 -1.93 -5.23 -26.37
CA GLU A 220 -0.77 -4.78 -27.13
C GLU A 220 0.49 -4.88 -26.25
N LYS A 221 1.52 -5.55 -26.78
CA LYS A 221 2.88 -5.68 -26.19
C LYS A 221 3.46 -4.37 -25.64
N ASN A 222 3.04 -3.23 -26.22
CA ASN A 222 3.44 -1.88 -25.82
C ASN A 222 2.98 -1.50 -24.39
N THR A 223 1.85 -2.05 -23.91
CA THR A 223 1.36 -1.76 -22.56
C THR A 223 2.23 -2.41 -21.48
N PHE A 224 2.74 -3.63 -21.73
CA PHE A 224 3.63 -4.32 -20.79
C PHE A 224 4.96 -3.59 -20.59
N ASP A 225 5.59 -3.17 -21.68
CA ASP A 225 6.85 -2.42 -21.60
C ASP A 225 6.66 -1.08 -20.87
N LYS A 226 5.49 -0.46 -21.03
CA LYS A 226 5.14 0.82 -20.40
C LYS A 226 4.90 0.74 -18.89
N PHE A 227 4.26 -0.33 -18.42
CA PHE A 227 3.88 -0.50 -17.01
C PHE A 227 4.76 -1.50 -16.25
N ARG A 228 5.86 -1.94 -16.85
CA ARG A 228 6.83 -2.83 -16.22
C ARG A 228 7.22 -2.32 -14.83
N LEU A 229 7.02 -3.18 -13.83
CA LEU A 229 7.40 -2.86 -12.44
C LEU A 229 8.91 -2.80 -12.32
N ARG A 230 9.38 -1.68 -11.76
CA ARG A 230 10.80 -1.40 -11.59
C ARG A 230 11.32 -2.03 -10.33
N LYS A 231 12.57 -2.47 -10.36
CA LYS A 231 13.25 -3.03 -9.20
C LYS A 231 13.47 -1.94 -8.16
N ARG A 232 13.01 -2.19 -6.93
CA ARG A 232 13.15 -1.30 -5.79
C ARG A 232 14.44 -1.57 -5.03
N TYR A 233 15.12 -0.49 -4.63
CA TYR A 233 16.28 -0.51 -3.76
C TYR A 233 16.08 0.49 -2.62
N ASP A 234 15.98 0.00 -1.39
CA ASP A 234 15.91 0.86 -0.21
C ASP A 234 17.29 0.97 0.44
N LEU A 235 17.76 2.21 0.54
CA LEU A 235 19.01 2.58 1.16
C LEU A 235 18.71 3.42 2.40
N THR A 236 19.54 3.25 3.42
CA THR A 236 19.52 4.12 4.59
C THR A 236 20.85 4.81 4.77
N MET A 237 20.78 6.07 5.19
CA MET A 237 21.93 6.92 5.46
C MET A 237 21.79 7.56 6.83
N THR A 238 22.89 7.62 7.57
CA THR A 238 22.95 8.33 8.85
C THR A 238 23.90 9.51 8.73
N LEU A 239 23.44 10.69 9.15
CA LEU A 239 24.21 11.92 9.20
C LEU A 239 24.33 12.39 10.66
N ASP A 240 25.57 12.58 11.12
CA ASP A 240 25.84 13.16 12.44
C ASP A 240 25.73 14.70 12.36
N LEU A 241 24.96 15.29 13.29
CA LEU A 241 24.74 16.74 13.37
C LEU A 241 25.57 17.42 14.47
N THR A 242 26.02 16.66 15.47
CA THR A 242 26.73 17.23 16.63
C THR A 242 27.95 16.43 17.09
N MET A 243 27.93 15.08 16.99
CA MET A 243 28.89 14.19 17.67
C MET A 243 29.68 13.29 16.71
N GLY A 244 30.21 13.84 15.62
CA GLY A 244 31.06 13.12 14.66
C GLY A 244 32.27 13.94 14.21
N ASP A 245 33.21 13.31 13.50
CA ASP A 245 34.45 13.95 13.03
C ASP A 245 34.18 15.15 12.07
N PHE A 246 33.03 15.13 11.39
CA PHE A 246 32.57 16.20 10.50
C PHE A 246 31.05 16.38 10.64
N PRO A 247 30.56 17.11 11.66
CA PRO A 247 29.13 17.32 11.84
C PRO A 247 28.56 18.16 10.69
N VAL A 248 27.40 17.77 10.19
CA VAL A 248 26.72 18.49 9.11
C VAL A 248 25.70 19.45 9.72
N ASP A 249 25.70 20.70 9.26
CA ASP A 249 24.71 21.68 9.68
C ASP A 249 23.28 21.21 9.35
N ARG A 250 22.34 21.44 10.28
CA ARG A 250 20.95 21.00 10.13
C ARG A 250 20.27 21.61 8.90
N ALA A 251 20.55 22.87 8.58
CA ALA A 251 20.01 23.51 7.38
C ALA A 251 20.61 22.90 6.11
N ALA A 252 21.90 22.57 6.12
CA ALA A 252 22.54 21.85 5.02
C ALA A 252 21.90 20.47 4.79
N VAL A 253 21.57 19.73 5.85
CA VAL A 253 20.84 18.44 5.73
C VAL A 253 19.43 18.64 5.16
N ASN A 254 18.72 19.69 5.57
CA ASN A 254 17.40 20.01 5.00
C ASN A 254 17.50 20.35 3.50
N CYS A 255 18.51 21.12 3.10
CA CYS A 255 18.79 21.43 1.69
C CYS A 255 19.12 20.15 0.91
N LEU A 256 20.01 19.31 1.44
CA LEU A 256 20.35 18.02 0.84
C LEU A 256 19.10 17.19 0.55
N LEU A 257 18.23 17.04 1.55
CA LEU A 257 17.03 16.20 1.43
C LEU A 257 16.07 16.74 0.36
N LYS A 258 15.82 18.05 0.35
CA LYS A 258 14.96 18.70 -0.65
C LYS A 258 15.53 18.56 -2.05
N THR A 259 16.83 18.83 -2.23
CA THR A 259 17.49 18.71 -3.53
C THR A 259 17.52 17.26 -3.99
N LEU A 260 17.82 16.31 -3.11
CA LEU A 260 17.88 14.89 -3.44
C LEU A 260 16.50 14.39 -3.85
N GLY A 261 15.47 14.72 -3.07
CA GLY A 261 14.08 14.40 -3.41
C GLY A 261 13.68 14.97 -4.78
N ALA A 262 14.01 16.24 -5.05
CA ALA A 262 13.71 16.88 -6.33
C ALA A 262 14.45 16.24 -7.51
N VAL A 263 15.74 15.92 -7.36
CA VAL A 263 16.55 15.27 -8.42
C VAL A 263 16.07 13.85 -8.69
N LEU A 264 15.81 13.07 -7.64
CA LEU A 264 15.29 11.71 -7.80
C LEU A 264 13.90 11.71 -8.45
N GLN A 265 13.06 12.69 -8.11
CA GLN A 265 11.75 12.84 -8.72
C GLN A 265 11.84 13.29 -10.18
N SER A 266 12.68 14.28 -10.50
CA SER A 266 12.79 14.82 -11.87
C SER A 266 13.38 13.82 -12.85
N LEU A 267 14.29 12.96 -12.38
CA LEU A 267 14.86 11.87 -13.17
C LEU A 267 14.00 10.59 -13.13
N CYS A 268 12.84 10.63 -12.47
CA CYS A 268 12.00 9.46 -12.21
C CYS A 268 12.75 8.29 -11.51
N LEU A 269 13.86 8.56 -10.81
CA LEU A 269 14.72 7.55 -10.20
C LEU A 269 14.26 7.09 -8.82
N GLY A 270 13.38 7.84 -8.15
CA GLY A 270 12.87 7.43 -6.84
C GLY A 270 12.52 8.59 -5.92
N LYS A 271 12.65 8.38 -4.61
CA LYS A 271 12.27 9.35 -3.56
C LYS A 271 13.21 9.24 -2.36
N ALA A 272 13.28 10.30 -1.56
CA ALA A 272 14.02 10.30 -0.31
C ALA A 272 13.24 11.07 0.77
N GLY A 273 13.47 10.72 2.03
CA GLY A 273 12.81 11.35 3.17
C GLY A 273 13.56 11.14 4.48
N THR A 274 13.07 11.77 5.54
CA THR A 274 13.60 11.52 6.89
C THR A 274 12.95 10.26 7.44
N LEU A 275 13.77 9.34 7.97
CA LEU A 275 13.30 8.13 8.62
C LEU A 275 13.00 8.41 10.08
N TYR A 276 13.98 8.92 10.83
CA TYR A 276 13.77 9.44 12.18
C TYR A 276 14.91 10.39 12.58
N GLN A 277 14.68 11.15 13.64
CA GLN A 277 15.62 12.09 14.23
C GLN A 277 16.05 11.57 15.60
N GLU A 278 17.36 11.45 15.83
CA GLU A 278 17.92 11.14 17.15
C GLU A 278 18.34 12.43 17.82
N GLY A 279 18.12 12.55 19.12
CA GLY A 279 18.55 13.71 19.86
C GLY A 279 18.61 13.48 21.36
N THR A 280 19.31 14.38 22.03
CA THR A 280 19.48 14.38 23.48
C THR A 280 18.89 15.65 24.06
N THR A 281 18.25 15.55 25.22
CA THR A 281 17.75 16.73 25.93
C THR A 281 18.86 17.29 26.81
N VAL A 282 19.29 18.51 26.52
CA VAL A 282 20.28 19.24 27.32
C VAL A 282 19.60 20.49 27.87
N MET A 283 19.58 20.66 29.19
CA MET A 283 18.97 21.81 29.86
C MET A 283 17.50 22.07 29.42
N GLY A 284 16.71 21.00 29.26
CA GLY A 284 15.31 21.09 28.83
C GLY A 284 15.08 21.35 27.34
N LYS A 285 16.14 21.52 26.54
CA LYS A 285 16.05 21.69 25.09
C LYS A 285 16.44 20.40 24.38
N HIS A 286 15.58 19.90 23.49
CA HIS A 286 15.93 18.78 22.62
C HIS A 286 16.93 19.26 21.55
N ILE A 287 18.11 18.62 21.53
CA ILE A 287 19.15 18.86 20.54
C ILE A 287 19.23 17.62 19.67
N GLU A 288 18.93 17.77 18.39
CA GLU A 288 19.07 16.73 17.39
C GLU A 288 20.56 16.41 17.20
N THR A 289 20.96 15.17 17.45
CA THR A 289 22.35 14.72 17.37
C THR A 289 22.64 13.95 16.09
N ARG A 290 21.66 13.22 15.55
CA ARG A 290 21.76 12.52 14.27
C ARG A 290 20.46 12.57 13.51
N ARG A 291 20.58 12.49 12.18
CA ARG A 291 19.44 12.28 11.30
C ARG A 291 19.62 11.05 10.45
N LYS A 292 18.62 10.18 10.46
CA LYS A 292 18.56 9.02 9.56
C LYS A 292 17.64 9.33 8.38
N ILE A 293 18.13 9.12 7.18
CA ILE A 293 17.47 9.42 5.91
C ILE A 293 17.23 8.09 5.19
N TRP A 294 16.00 7.89 4.70
CA TRP A 294 15.69 6.80 3.78
C TRP A 294 15.77 7.30 2.34
N ILE A 295 16.28 6.47 1.45
CA ILE A 295 16.39 6.74 0.01
C ILE A 295 15.88 5.50 -0.71
N ARG A 296 14.88 5.68 -1.57
CA ARG A 296 14.39 4.65 -2.48
C ARG A 296 14.85 4.96 -3.89
N ILE A 297 15.50 4.01 -4.53
CA ILE A 297 15.92 4.07 -5.94
C ILE A 297 15.19 2.98 -6.73
N MET A 298 14.74 3.31 -7.93
CA MET A 298 14.06 2.41 -8.85
C MET A 298 14.98 2.11 -10.04
N ASP A 299 15.22 0.82 -10.32
CA ASP A 299 16.09 0.23 -11.36
C ASP A 299 17.57 0.68 -11.33
N GLU A 300 17.84 1.96 -11.57
CA GLU A 300 19.18 2.49 -11.84
C GLU A 300 19.97 2.77 -10.55
N LEU A 301 20.19 1.73 -9.73
CA LEU A 301 20.91 1.83 -8.46
C LEU A 301 22.28 2.53 -8.61
N SER A 302 23.01 2.23 -9.68
CA SER A 302 24.33 2.82 -9.96
C SER A 302 24.24 4.33 -10.19
N LEU A 303 23.26 4.78 -10.98
CA LEU A 303 23.04 6.21 -11.24
C LEU A 303 22.59 6.93 -9.97
N GLY A 304 21.60 6.38 -9.25
CA GLY A 304 21.11 6.95 -8.00
C GLY A 304 22.20 7.05 -6.93
N ARG A 305 23.06 6.03 -6.80
CA ARG A 305 24.26 6.09 -5.95
C ARG A 305 25.25 7.16 -6.41
N GLY A 306 25.44 7.32 -7.72
CA GLY A 306 26.31 8.34 -8.30
C GLY A 306 25.87 9.76 -7.97
N ILE A 307 24.60 10.07 -8.21
CA ILE A 307 23.98 11.38 -7.88
C ILE A 307 24.17 11.70 -6.40
N PHE A 308 23.80 10.76 -5.54
CA PHE A 308 23.89 10.96 -4.10
C PHE A 308 25.35 11.14 -3.62
N LYS A 309 26.29 10.33 -4.11
CA LYS A 309 27.73 10.48 -3.77
C LYS A 309 28.26 11.86 -4.16
N GLN A 310 27.86 12.36 -5.33
CA GLN A 310 28.22 13.70 -5.75
C GLN A 310 27.65 14.73 -4.75
N MET A 311 26.37 14.64 -4.41
CA MET A 311 25.74 15.56 -3.45
C MET A 311 26.39 15.56 -2.06
N LEU A 312 26.80 14.40 -1.53
CA LEU A 312 27.58 14.35 -0.28
C LEU A 312 28.94 15.01 -0.41
N TRP A 313 29.61 14.83 -1.54
CA TRP A 313 30.92 15.45 -1.80
C TRP A 313 30.82 16.98 -1.77
N TRP A 314 29.75 17.55 -2.36
CA TRP A 314 29.47 19.00 -2.28
C TRP A 314 29.32 19.51 -0.85
N LEU A 315 28.82 18.68 0.06
CA LEU A 315 28.63 19.02 1.47
C LEU A 315 29.84 18.71 2.36
N ARG A 316 30.93 18.18 1.79
CA ARG A 316 32.12 17.71 2.52
C ARG A 316 31.78 16.77 3.68
N VAL A 317 30.73 15.97 3.53
CA VAL A 317 30.32 15.04 4.58
C VAL A 317 31.40 13.97 4.74
N SER A 318 31.67 13.58 5.99
CA SER A 318 32.67 12.57 6.34
C SER A 318 32.57 11.29 5.51
N PRO A 319 33.70 10.62 5.21
CA PRO A 319 33.70 9.23 4.72
C PRO A 319 32.97 8.24 5.65
N SER A 320 32.72 8.61 6.91
CA SER A 320 32.00 7.81 7.90
C SER A 320 30.49 7.70 7.65
N VAL A 321 29.94 8.32 6.60
CA VAL A 321 28.54 8.10 6.20
C VAL A 321 28.34 6.66 5.77
N THR A 322 27.67 5.89 6.61
CA THR A 322 27.29 4.52 6.30
C THR A 322 26.06 4.53 5.40
N ILE A 323 26.20 3.93 4.22
CA ILE A 323 25.08 3.60 3.34
C ILE A 323 24.86 2.10 3.43
N SER A 324 23.76 1.69 4.04
CA SER A 324 23.38 0.28 4.08
C SER A 324 22.24 0.02 3.09
N HIS A 325 22.33 -1.09 2.36
CA HIS A 325 21.16 -1.68 1.75
C HIS A 325 20.32 -2.30 2.87
N VAL A 326 19.02 -2.02 2.87
CA VAL A 326 18.10 -2.62 3.84
C VAL A 326 17.64 -3.98 3.33
#